data_AF-A0A645AJT0-F1
#
_entry.id   AF-A0A645AJT0-F1
#
_cell.length_a   1.000
_cell.length_b   1.000
_cell.length_c   1.000
_cell.angle_alpha   90.00
_cell.angle_beta   90.00
_cell.angle_gamma   90.00
#
_symmetry.space_group_name_H-M   'P 1'
#
loop_
_entity.id
_entity.type
_entity.pdbx_description
1 polymer ?
#
loop_
_entity_poly.entity_id
_entity_poly.type
_entity_poly.pdbx_seq_one_letter_code
_entity_poly.pdbx_strand_id
1 'polypeptide(L)' 'MIIFYVAALLLGGIVYLITPQLSTGARVLISIITFLLLAGIATYFIHRIGDKPAPDSIVVDPKDISNPKSRND' A
#
# COMPACT_ATOMS: atom_id res chain seq x y z
N MET A 1 -6.12 -3.02 -4.12
CA MET A 1 -5.83 -1.61 -3.80
C MET A 1 -7.05 -0.86 -3.27
N ILE A 2 -8.10 -0.63 -4.07
CA ILE A 2 -9.28 0.15 -3.66
C ILE A 2 -9.94 -0.35 -2.36
N ILE A 3 -10.02 -1.68 -2.18
CA ILE A 3 -10.66 -2.32 -1.02
C ILE A 3 -9.94 -1.96 0.30
N PHE A 4 -8.60 -1.86 0.30
CA PHE A 4 -7.83 -1.49 1.48
C PHE A 4 -8.06 -0.03 1.87
N TYR A 5 -8.14 0.88 0.89
CA TYR A 5 -8.46 2.29 1.16
C TYR A 5 -9.88 2.46 1.70
N VAL A 6 -10.85 1.72 1.17
CA VAL A 6 -12.23 1.70 1.70
C VAL A 6 -12.26 1.18 3.14
N ALA A 7 -11.53 0.09 3.44
CA ALA A 7 -11.43 -0.44 4.81
C ALA A 7 -10.79 0.57 5.79
N ALA A 8 -9.73 1.27 5.37
CA ALA A 8 -9.09 2.32 6.17
C ALA A 8 -10.03 3.51 6.44
N LEU A 9 -10.83 3.90 5.44
CA LEU A 9 -11.82 4.97 5.58
C LEU A 9 -12.94 4.58 6.55
N LEU A 10 -13.43 3.34 6.47
CA LEU A 10 -14.42 2.81 7.41
C LEU A 10 -13.89 2.78 8.85
N LEU A 11 -12.64 2.33 9.05
CA LEU A 11 -11.98 2.35 10.36
C LEU A 11 -11.83 3.77 10.91
N GLY A 12 -11.41 4.73 10.09
CA GLY A 12 -11.33 6.15 10.48
C GLY A 12 -12.69 6.74 10.87
N GLY A 13 -13.76 6.33 10.18
CA GLY A 13 -15.14 6.69 10.51
C GLY A 13 -15.62 6.09 11.83
N ILE A 14 -15.27 4.84 12.12
CA ILE A 14 -15.57 4.20 13.41
C ILE A 14 -14.88 4.95 14.55
N VAL A 15 -13.60 5.32 14.38
CA VAL A 15 -12.84 6.11 15.37
C VAL A 15 -13.49 7.45 15.65
N TYR A 16 -14.03 8.13 14.63
CA TYR A 16 -14.77 9.38 14.80
C TYR A 16 -16.05 9.21 15.64
N LEU A 17 -16.77 8.10 15.46
CA LEU A 17 -18.01 7.81 16.19
C LEU A 17 -17.77 7.45 17.66
N ILE A 18 -16.68 6.74 17.97
CA ILE A 18 -16.33 6.31 19.34
C ILE A 18 -15.60 7.36 20.16
N THR A 19 -15.26 8.52 19.58
CA THR A 19 -14.65 9.66 20.30
C THR A 19 -15.62 10.84 20.50
N PRO A 20 -16.87 10.62 20.98
CA PRO A 20 -17.86 11.68 21.09
C PRO A 20 -17.49 12.77 22.12
N GLN A 21 -16.51 12.49 22.98
CA GLN A 21 -16.12 13.31 24.10
C GLN A 21 -15.15 14.44 23.70
N LEU A 22 -14.59 14.37 22.49
CA LEU A 22 -13.62 15.33 21.97
C LEU A 22 -14.30 16.39 21.10
N SER A 23 -13.71 17.59 21.07
CA SER A 23 -14.11 18.66 20.16
C SER A 23 -14.02 18.20 18.70
N THR A 24 -14.90 18.72 17.85
CA THR A 24 -14.98 18.31 16.44
C THR A 24 -13.64 18.39 15.72
N GLY A 25 -12.84 19.44 15.99
CA GLY A 25 -11.50 19.59 15.44
C GLY A 25 -10.53 18.49 15.88
N ALA A 26 -10.53 18.12 17.17
CA ALA A 26 -9.70 17.03 17.69
C ALA A 26 -10.11 15.67 17.10
N ARG A 27 -11.40 15.42 16.91
CA ARG A 27 -11.88 14.18 16.27
C ARG A 27 -11.42 14.06 14.83
N VAL A 28 -11.57 15.13 14.04
CA VAL A 28 -11.11 15.15 12.65
C VAL A 28 -9.61 14.90 12.58
N LEU A 29 -8.82 15.54 13.45
CA LEU A 29 -7.37 15.33 13.50
C LEU A 29 -7.02 13.87 13.82
N ILE A 30 -7.67 13.27 14.82
CA ILE A 30 -7.45 11.86 15.20
C ILE A 30 -7.84 10.91 14.05
N SER A 31 -8.95 11.16 13.37
CA SER A 31 -9.37 10.36 12.21
C SER A 31 -8.38 10.46 11.06
N ILE A 32 -7.84 11.65 10.77
CA ILE A 32 -6.80 11.84 9.75
C ILE A 32 -5.53 11.08 10.12
N ILE A 33 -5.04 11.24 11.35
CA ILE A 33 -3.84 10.53 11.84
C ILE A 33 -4.05 9.01 11.75
N THR A 34 -5.20 8.52 12.20
CA THR A 34 -5.54 7.09 12.15
C THR A 34 -5.59 6.57 10.73
N PHE A 35 -6.21 7.32 9.80
CA PHE A 35 -6.25 6.97 8.40
C PHE A 35 -4.83 6.87 7.79
N LEU A 36 -3.97 7.86 8.05
CA LEU A 36 -2.59 7.87 7.56
C LEU A 36 -1.79 6.68 8.10
N LEU A 37 -1.92 6.36 9.39
CA LEU A 37 -1.28 5.20 10.00
C LEU A 37 -1.74 3.89 9.35
N LEU A 38 -3.05 3.70 9.19
CA LEU A 38 -3.61 2.50 8.56
C LEU A 38 -3.19 2.38 7.09
N ALA A 39 -3.19 3.48 6.34
CA ALA A 39 -2.74 3.50 4.95
C ALA A 39 -1.25 3.17 4.82
N GLY A 40 -0.40 3.71 5.70
CA GLY A 40 1.03 3.39 5.74
C GLY A 40 1.29 1.91 6.05
N ILE A 41 0.60 1.36 7.05
CA ILE A 41 0.68 -0.06 7.41
C ILE A 41 0.23 -0.93 6.23
N ALA A 42 -0.93 -0.64 5.62
CA ALA A 42 -1.43 -1.39 4.48
C ALA A 42 -0.43 -1.37 3.31
N THR A 43 0.14 -0.20 3.00
CA THR A 43 1.14 -0.05 1.93
C THR A 43 2.39 -0.88 2.20
N TYR A 44 2.90 -0.86 3.44
CA TYR A 44 4.05 -1.67 3.84
C TYR A 44 3.79 -3.17 3.63
N PHE A 45 2.63 -3.67 4.07
CA PHE A 45 2.27 -5.07 3.90
C PHE A 45 2.09 -5.46 2.43
N ILE A 46 1.45 -4.60 1.64
CA ILE A 46 1.27 -4.87 0.21
C ILE A 46 2.61 -4.93 -0.50
N HIS A 47 3.54 -4.03 -0.22
CA HIS A 47 4.87 -4.08 -0.82
C HIS A 47 5.62 -5.36 -0.43
N ARG A 48 5.51 -5.77 0.85
CA ARG A 48 6.18 -6.99 1.35
C ARG A 48 5.61 -8.30 0.80
N ILE A 49 4.32 -8.32 0.46
CA ILE A 49 3.63 -9.52 -0.05
C ILE A 49 3.59 -9.53 -1.60
N GLY A 50 3.40 -8.36 -2.22
CA GLY A 50 3.15 -8.21 -3.65
C GLY A 50 4.39 -8.22 -4.52
N ASP A 51 5.52 -7.67 -4.05
CA ASP A 51 6.75 -7.55 -4.85
C ASP A 51 7.74 -8.69 -4.58
N LYS A 52 7.24 -9.92 -4.54
CA LYS A 52 8.14 -11.08 -4.66
C LYS A 52 8.15 -11.54 -6.11
N PRO A 53 9.26 -11.35 -6.84
CA PRO A 53 9.43 -12.01 -8.12
C PRO A 53 9.21 -13.52 -7.94
N ALA A 54 8.53 -14.15 -8.88
CA ALA A 54 8.40 -15.60 -8.88
C ALA A 54 9.81 -16.22 -8.83
N PRO A 55 10.04 -17.33 -8.12
CA PRO A 55 11.37 -17.93 -8.01
C PRO A 55 12.03 -18.23 -9.37
N ASP A 56 11.22 -18.42 -10.42
CA ASP A 56 11.66 -18.66 -11.80
C ASP A 56 11.67 -17.40 -12.68
N SER A 57 11.48 -16.20 -12.12
CA SER A 57 11.45 -14.98 -12.92
C SER A 57 12.86 -14.59 -13.35
N ILE A 58 13.08 -14.54 -14.66
CA ILE A 58 14.32 -14.08 -15.26
C ILE A 58 14.34 -12.56 -15.17
N VAL A 59 15.33 -11.99 -14.47
CA VAL A 59 15.57 -10.54 -14.52
C VAL A 59 16.22 -10.25 -15.87
N VAL A 60 15.41 -9.80 -16.84
CA VAL A 60 15.90 -9.40 -18.16
C VAL A 60 16.28 -7.93 -18.08
N ASP A 61 17.56 -7.60 -18.21
CA ASP A 61 17.99 -6.22 -18.44
C ASP A 61 17.47 -5.79 -19.83
N PRO A 62 16.75 -4.67 -19.96
CA PRO A 62 16.31 -4.16 -21.26
C PRO A 62 17.44 -4.04 -22.29
N LYS A 63 18.69 -3.90 -21.85
CA LYS A 63 19.89 -3.90 -22.71
C LYS A 63 20.10 -5.24 -23.42
N ASP A 64 19.76 -6.35 -22.78
CA ASP A 64 19.93 -7.71 -23.31
C ASP A 64 18.91 -8.04 -24.41
N ILE A 65 17.76 -7.34 -24.42
CA ILE A 65 16.72 -7.50 -25.44
C ILE A 65 17.15 -6.87 -26.77
N SER A 66 18.03 -5.87 -26.73
CA SER A 66 18.45 -5.11 -27.91
C SER A 66 19.52 -5.80 -28.77
N ASN A 67 20.10 -6.91 -28.31
CA ASN A 67 21.20 -7.58 -29.00
C ASN A 67 20.83 -9.01 -29.46
N PRO A 68 20.19 -9.18 -30.64
CA PRO A 68 19.80 -10.49 -31.16
C PRO A 68 20.98 -11.43 -31.51
N LYS A 69 22.23 -11.01 -31.28
CA LYS A 69 23.43 -11.74 -31.67
C LYS A 69 23.97 -12.73 -30.63
N SER A 70 23.45 -12.73 -29.40
CA SER A 70 23.96 -13.57 -28.30
C SER A 70 23.24 -14.92 -28.13
N ARG A 71 22.30 -15.28 -29.02
CA ARG A 71 21.43 -16.46 -28.84
C ARG A 71 21.97 -17.76 -29.46
N ASN A 72 23.17 -17.76 -30.05
CA ASN A 72 23.68 -18.86 -30.87
C ASN A 72 25.07 -19.41 -30.46
N ASP A 73 25.58 -19.09 -29.27
CA ASP A 73 26.82 -19.69 -28.76
C ASP A 73 26.56 -20.59 -27.55
#